data_AF-A0A1C7IJD9-F1
#
_entry.id   AF-A0A1C7IJD9-F1
#
_cell.length_a   1.000
_cell.length_b   1.000
_cell.length_c   1.000
_cell.angle_alpha   90.00
_cell.angle_beta   90.00
_cell.angle_gamma   90.00
#
_symmetry.space_group_name_H-M   'P 1'
#
loop_
_entity.id
_entity.type
_entity.pdbx_description
1 polymer ?
#
loop_
_entity_poly.entity_id
_entity_poly.type
_entity_poly.pdbx_seq_one_letter_code
_entity_poly.pdbx_strand_id
1 'polypeptide(L)'
;MRAYFNLLNETTVLLPYTFGDENGLKRTIYFNDGWIQMIQDNTVSILGWVQMEKVKWLQNNNPEVPSLIYKLAPLDEKMRKLAHVRKLWESILKIHPVVDVFANQPIHEGSYDVDHFIPWSFVMNDELWNLMPMDSSLNSEKSNKLPCWEPFFGRFAGNQYAMYGLIHKMDGIHKLYEACYRDNLHSIWANRELYRKGNSKGEFFRILEKNMRPVYDSARRQGYEMWIRKNQMGDRTE
;
A
#
# COMPACT_ATOMS: atom_id res chain seq x y z
N MET A 1 5.10 -10.43 47.43
CA MET A 1 5.18 -9.71 46.14
C MET A 1 4.80 -8.23 46.27
N ARG A 2 3.61 -7.85 46.76
CA ARG A 2 3.23 -6.41 46.89
C ARG A 2 4.14 -5.58 47.79
N ALA A 3 4.42 -6.07 49.01
CA ALA A 3 5.35 -5.43 49.93
C ALA A 3 6.76 -5.26 49.33
N TYR A 4 7.19 -6.19 48.47
CA TYR A 4 8.46 -6.09 47.75
C TYR A 4 8.42 -5.00 46.68
N PHE A 5 7.34 -4.88 45.90
CA PHE A 5 7.18 -3.79 44.92
C PHE A 5 7.12 -2.40 45.58
N ASN A 6 6.39 -2.26 46.68
CA ASN A 6 6.33 -1.00 47.41
C ASN A 6 7.70 -0.64 48.02
N LEU A 7 8.41 -1.62 48.60
CA LEU A 7 9.77 -1.41 49.11
C LEU A 7 10.74 -1.01 47.98
N LEU A 8 10.66 -1.63 46.81
CA LEU A 8 11.45 -1.25 45.63
C LEU A 8 11.20 0.21 45.22
N ASN A 9 9.94 0.65 45.27
CA ASN A 9 9.54 2.03 44.98
C ASN A 9 10.21 3.04 45.91
N GLU A 10 10.31 2.70 47.19
CA GLU A 10 10.89 3.57 48.22
C GLU A 10 12.42 3.56 48.23
N THR A 11 13.05 2.46 47.82
CA THR A 11 14.48 2.24 48.08
C THR A 11 15.36 2.26 46.84
N THR A 12 14.82 1.91 45.67
CA THR A 12 15.64 1.61 44.49
C THR A 12 15.22 2.37 43.25
N VAL A 13 13.93 2.32 42.90
CA VAL A 13 13.44 2.84 41.62
C VAL A 13 12.04 3.38 41.76
N LEU A 14 11.78 4.58 41.26
CA LEU A 14 10.44 5.15 41.26
C LEU A 14 9.53 4.40 40.29
N LEU A 15 8.52 3.71 40.82
CA LEU A 15 7.57 2.94 40.03
C LEU A 15 6.38 3.79 39.56
N PRO A 16 5.74 3.45 38.43
CA PRO A 16 4.56 4.16 37.94
C PRO A 16 3.37 4.13 38.90
N TYR A 17 3.25 3.05 39.67
CA TYR A 17 2.23 2.91 40.70
C TYR A 17 2.70 1.97 41.82
N THR A 18 2.09 2.12 43.00
CA THR A 18 2.24 1.23 44.16
C THR A 18 0.90 0.60 44.53
N PHE A 19 0.93 -0.44 45.34
CA PHE A 19 -0.28 -1.13 45.81
C PHE A 19 -0.73 -0.60 47.16
N GLY A 20 -2.04 -0.43 47.33
CA GLY A 20 -2.64 -0.25 48.65
C GLY A 20 -2.82 -1.56 49.41
N ASP A 21 -3.25 -1.43 50.67
CA ASP A 21 -3.37 -2.55 51.61
C ASP A 21 -4.60 -3.44 51.37
N GLU A 22 -5.56 -2.96 50.57
CA GLU A 22 -6.81 -3.67 50.29
C GLU A 22 -6.63 -4.90 49.40
N ASN A 23 -7.50 -5.90 49.58
CA ASN A 23 -7.39 -7.23 48.97
C ASN A 23 -8.62 -7.64 48.16
N GLY A 24 -8.44 -8.66 47.31
CA GLY A 24 -9.50 -9.16 46.43
C GLY A 24 -9.99 -8.08 45.45
N LEU A 25 -11.32 -7.95 45.35
CA LEU A 25 -11.99 -6.97 44.49
C LEU A 25 -11.83 -5.52 44.97
N LYS A 26 -11.42 -5.31 46.23
CA LYS A 26 -11.17 -3.97 46.78
C LYS A 26 -9.75 -3.47 46.50
N ARG A 27 -8.96 -4.16 45.68
CA ARG A 27 -7.56 -3.78 45.48
C ARG A 27 -7.45 -2.36 44.92
N THR A 28 -6.66 -1.54 45.58
CA THR A 28 -6.32 -0.18 45.17
C THR A 28 -4.88 -0.10 44.66
N ILE A 29 -4.65 0.83 43.74
CA ILE A 29 -3.32 1.24 43.27
C ILE A 29 -3.20 2.77 43.39
N TYR A 30 -2.02 3.25 43.71
CA TYR A 30 -1.71 4.67 43.78
C TYR A 30 -0.68 5.00 42.72
N PHE A 31 -1.02 5.92 41.82
CA PHE A 31 -0.10 6.36 40.77
C PHE A 31 0.87 7.39 41.34
N ASN A 32 2.10 7.32 40.85
CA ASN A 32 3.10 8.31 41.20
C ASN A 32 2.91 9.59 40.38
N ASP A 33 2.88 10.74 41.03
CA ASP A 33 2.66 12.04 40.38
C ASP A 33 3.71 12.38 39.31
N GLY A 34 4.97 12.01 39.53
CA GLY A 34 6.04 12.22 38.54
C GLY A 34 5.81 11.42 37.25
N TRP A 35 5.31 10.19 37.38
CA TRP A 35 4.92 9.37 36.23
C TRP A 35 3.65 9.89 35.55
N ILE A 36 2.66 10.36 36.32
CA ILE A 36 1.46 11.01 35.76
C ILE A 36 1.88 12.22 34.93
N GLN A 37 2.71 13.10 35.49
CA GLN A 37 3.17 14.30 34.82
C GLN A 37 3.96 13.97 33.56
N MET A 38 4.89 13.00 33.62
CA MET A 38 5.65 12.57 32.44
C MET A 38 4.72 12.05 31.33
N ILE A 39 3.70 11.25 31.67
CA ILE A 39 2.73 10.76 30.68
C ILE A 39 1.93 11.93 30.09
N GLN A 40 1.48 12.87 30.92
CA GLN A 40 0.75 14.06 30.46
C GLN A 40 1.61 14.90 29.51
N ASP A 41 2.84 15.22 29.90
CA ASP A 41 3.78 16.00 29.09
C ASP A 41 4.10 15.33 27.74
N ASN A 42 4.10 13.99 27.70
CA ASN A 42 4.42 13.20 26.52
C ASN A 42 3.19 12.55 25.84
N THR A 43 1.97 12.98 26.19
CA THR A 43 0.73 12.29 25.79
C THR A 43 0.61 12.16 24.27
N VAL A 44 0.97 13.20 23.52
CA VAL A 44 0.89 13.17 22.05
C VAL A 44 1.77 12.06 21.46
N SER A 45 3.02 11.95 21.93
CA SER A 45 3.97 10.93 21.48
C SER A 45 3.55 9.52 21.90
N ILE A 46 3.11 9.36 23.16
CA ILE A 46 2.66 8.07 23.69
C ILE A 46 1.43 7.58 22.93
N LEU A 47 0.42 8.44 22.75
CA LEU A 47 -0.78 8.07 21.99
C LEU A 47 -0.47 7.79 20.52
N GLY A 48 0.43 8.57 19.89
CA GLY A 48 0.91 8.30 18.54
C GLY A 48 1.56 6.91 18.42
N TRP A 49 2.41 6.54 19.39
CA TRP A 49 3.03 5.22 19.46
C TRP A 49 1.99 4.10 19.67
N VAL A 50 1.05 4.25 20.61
CA VAL A 50 -0.02 3.27 20.85
C VAL A 50 -0.86 3.04 19.59
N GLN A 51 -1.22 4.12 18.88
CA GLN A 51 -1.97 3.99 17.62
C GLN A 51 -1.15 3.26 16.55
N MET A 52 0.14 3.58 16.41
CA MET A 52 1.03 2.88 15.49
C MET A 52 1.11 1.38 15.80
N GLU A 53 1.24 0.98 17.06
CA GLU A 53 1.29 -0.45 17.44
C GLU A 53 -0.03 -1.17 17.17
N LYS A 54 -1.18 -0.54 17.45
CA LYS A 54 -2.50 -1.07 17.08
C LYS A 54 -2.61 -1.31 15.58
N VAL A 55 -2.12 -0.38 14.79
CA VAL A 55 -2.15 -0.42 13.32
C VAL A 55 -1.24 -1.52 12.79
N LYS A 56 -0.03 -1.67 13.33
CA LYS A 56 0.87 -2.78 13.00
C LYS A 56 0.20 -4.13 13.30
N TRP A 57 -0.41 -4.25 14.48
CA TRP A 57 -1.14 -5.45 14.85
C TRP A 57 -2.29 -5.74 13.86
N LEU A 58 -3.09 -4.73 13.52
CA LEU A 58 -4.17 -4.87 12.54
C LEU A 58 -3.65 -5.32 11.16
N GLN A 59 -2.58 -4.70 10.66
CA GLN A 59 -1.98 -5.04 9.37
C GLN A 59 -1.40 -6.47 9.35
N ASN A 60 -0.74 -6.89 10.43
CA ASN A 60 -0.18 -8.24 10.55
C ASN A 60 -1.25 -9.34 10.54
N ASN A 61 -2.43 -9.05 11.09
CA ASN A 61 -3.57 -9.97 11.07
C ASN A 61 -4.36 -9.92 9.75
N ASN A 62 -4.14 -8.92 8.90
CA ASN A 62 -4.85 -8.72 7.64
C ASN A 62 -3.86 -8.46 6.47
N PRO A 63 -2.95 -9.40 6.16
CA PRO A 63 -1.86 -9.16 5.20
C PRO A 63 -2.34 -8.85 3.77
N GLU A 64 -3.53 -9.32 3.41
CA GLU A 64 -4.13 -9.13 2.07
C GLU A 64 -4.86 -7.79 1.93
N VAL A 65 -4.97 -7.03 3.01
CA VAL A 65 -5.57 -5.69 3.01
C VAL A 65 -4.43 -4.71 3.25
N PRO A 66 -3.84 -4.11 2.20
CA PRO A 66 -2.73 -3.19 2.39
C PRO A 66 -3.22 -1.89 3.05
N SER A 67 -2.28 -1.16 3.63
CA SER A 67 -2.45 0.25 4.00
C SER A 67 -3.58 0.50 5.00
N LEU A 68 -3.83 -0.41 5.96
CA LEU A 68 -4.92 -0.25 6.94
C LEU A 68 -4.87 1.10 7.67
N ILE A 69 -3.67 1.61 7.94
CA ILE A 69 -3.48 2.92 8.57
C ILE A 69 -4.19 4.05 7.83
N TYR A 70 -4.10 4.03 6.51
CA TYR A 70 -4.68 5.05 5.64
C TYR A 70 -6.18 4.88 5.47
N LYS A 71 -6.73 3.68 5.74
CA LYS A 71 -8.18 3.43 5.76
C LYS A 71 -8.86 3.97 7.01
N LEU A 72 -8.09 4.20 8.09
CA LEU A 72 -8.59 4.73 9.36
C LEU A 72 -8.43 6.26 9.45
N ALA A 73 -7.59 6.85 8.58
CA ALA A 73 -7.37 8.29 8.51
C ALA A 73 -8.44 8.96 7.62
N PRO A 74 -8.77 10.24 7.85
CA PRO A 74 -9.57 11.02 6.91
C PRO A 74 -8.88 11.06 5.54
N LEU A 75 -9.65 10.88 4.47
CA LEU A 75 -9.15 11.01 3.10
C LEU A 75 -8.71 12.47 2.85
N ASP A 76 -7.44 12.66 2.51
CA ASP A 76 -6.86 13.96 2.12
C ASP A 76 -6.37 13.86 0.66
N GLU A 77 -6.68 14.86 -0.17
CA GLU A 77 -6.20 14.96 -1.55
C GLU A 77 -4.66 14.92 -1.63
N LYS A 78 -3.95 15.35 -0.58
CA LYS A 78 -2.49 15.27 -0.49
C LYS A 78 -1.95 13.84 -0.42
N MET A 79 -2.80 12.84 -0.21
CA MET A 79 -2.43 11.42 -0.19
C MET A 79 -2.05 10.91 -1.57
N ARG A 80 -2.53 11.54 -2.67
CA ARG A 80 -2.13 11.14 -4.02
C ARG A 80 -0.77 11.75 -4.38
N LYS A 81 0.21 10.91 -4.71
CA LYS A 81 1.60 11.22 -5.06
C LYS A 81 1.98 10.64 -6.43
N LEU A 82 1.24 11.00 -7.48
CA LEU A 82 1.47 10.47 -8.83
C LEU A 82 2.51 11.25 -9.66
N ALA A 83 3.04 12.37 -9.16
CA ALA A 83 3.89 13.26 -9.97
C ALA A 83 5.17 12.56 -10.49
N HIS A 84 5.83 11.77 -9.66
CA HIS A 84 7.03 11.02 -10.07
C HIS A 84 6.69 9.88 -11.03
N VAL A 85 5.61 9.15 -10.77
CA VAL A 85 5.11 8.08 -11.64
C VAL A 85 4.71 8.60 -13.02
N ARG A 86 4.05 9.76 -13.10
CA ARG A 86 3.72 10.43 -14.37
C ARG A 86 4.98 10.72 -15.18
N LYS A 87 5.98 11.38 -14.58
CA LYS A 87 7.26 11.69 -15.25
C LYS A 87 8.00 10.45 -15.74
N LEU A 88 7.97 9.35 -14.96
CA LEU A 88 8.56 8.08 -15.34
C LEU A 88 7.87 7.52 -16.60
N TRP A 89 6.55 7.42 -16.59
CA TRP A 89 5.79 6.89 -17.73
C TRP A 89 5.82 7.80 -18.96
N GLU A 90 5.78 9.13 -18.79
CA GLU A 90 5.96 10.09 -19.88
C GLU A 90 7.29 9.86 -20.61
N SER A 91 8.37 9.63 -19.84
CA SER A 91 9.70 9.39 -20.42
C SER A 91 9.80 8.02 -21.10
N ILE A 92 9.07 7.02 -20.60
CA ILE A 92 8.98 5.68 -21.22
C ILE A 92 8.18 5.73 -22.53
N LEU A 93 7.04 6.43 -22.56
CA LEU A 93 6.19 6.56 -23.74
C LEU A 93 6.92 7.17 -24.95
N LYS A 94 7.89 8.05 -24.70
CA LYS A 94 8.74 8.67 -25.75
C LYS A 94 9.67 7.68 -26.46
N ILE A 95 9.98 6.56 -25.83
CA ILE A 95 11.03 5.63 -26.29
C ILE A 95 10.54 4.19 -26.46
N HIS A 96 9.36 3.87 -25.92
CA HIS A 96 8.79 2.53 -25.97
C HIS A 96 7.26 2.61 -26.11
N PRO A 97 6.65 1.86 -27.05
CA PRO A 97 5.21 1.79 -27.17
C PRO A 97 4.61 1.16 -25.91
N VAL A 98 3.64 1.84 -25.29
CA VAL A 98 2.84 1.28 -24.20
C VAL A 98 1.43 1.07 -24.72
N VAL A 99 0.85 -0.09 -24.43
CA VAL A 99 -0.50 -0.45 -24.88
C VAL A 99 -1.47 -0.27 -23.73
N ASP A 100 -2.60 0.39 -23.98
CA ASP A 100 -3.71 0.42 -23.04
C ASP A 100 -4.21 -1.00 -22.82
N VAL A 101 -4.18 -1.45 -21.57
CA VAL A 101 -4.49 -2.84 -21.19
C VAL A 101 -5.91 -3.25 -21.58
N PHE A 102 -6.81 -2.28 -21.67
CA PHE A 102 -8.25 -2.46 -21.78
C PHE A 102 -8.78 -2.26 -23.20
N ALA A 103 -8.25 -1.28 -23.93
CA ALA A 103 -8.49 -1.08 -25.36
C ALA A 103 -7.64 -2.00 -26.24
N ASN A 104 -6.49 -2.47 -25.73
CA ASN A 104 -5.46 -3.10 -26.52
C ASN A 104 -4.99 -2.21 -27.69
N GLN A 105 -4.92 -0.89 -27.46
CA GLN A 105 -4.49 0.12 -28.41
C GLN A 105 -3.28 0.87 -27.85
N PRO A 106 -2.37 1.40 -28.69
CA PRO A 106 -1.26 2.21 -28.23
C PRO A 106 -1.75 3.44 -27.44
N ILE A 107 -1.05 3.78 -26.38
CA ILE A 107 -1.25 5.03 -25.65
C ILE A 107 -0.46 6.14 -26.34
N HIS A 108 -1.12 7.26 -26.59
CA HIS A 108 -0.50 8.42 -27.20
C HIS A 108 0.05 9.37 -26.13
N GLU A 109 1.21 9.98 -26.41
CA GLU A 109 1.80 10.98 -25.54
C GLU A 109 0.83 12.16 -25.31
N GLY A 110 0.73 12.62 -24.06
CA GLY A 110 -0.13 13.76 -23.68
C GLY A 110 -1.63 13.45 -23.59
N SER A 111 -2.07 12.23 -23.92
CA SER A 111 -3.49 11.83 -23.89
C SER A 111 -3.70 10.55 -23.08
N TYR A 112 -3.34 10.58 -21.78
CA TYR A 112 -3.52 9.45 -20.87
C TYR A 112 -3.58 9.89 -19.40
N ASP A 113 -4.11 9.02 -18.55
CA ASP A 113 -3.99 9.08 -17.10
C ASP A 113 -3.14 7.94 -16.55
N VAL A 114 -2.54 8.14 -15.37
CA VAL A 114 -1.98 7.03 -14.61
C VAL A 114 -3.08 6.45 -13.73
N ASP A 115 -3.51 5.22 -14.01
CA ASP A 115 -4.54 4.51 -13.26
C ASP A 115 -4.00 3.30 -12.48
N HIS A 116 -4.76 2.87 -11.48
CA HIS A 116 -4.50 1.70 -10.68
C HIS A 116 -5.20 0.46 -11.25
N PHE A 117 -4.47 -0.66 -11.37
CA PHE A 117 -5.09 -1.93 -11.74
C PHE A 117 -6.07 -2.41 -10.67
N ILE A 118 -5.63 -2.46 -9.40
CA ILE A 118 -6.49 -2.66 -8.23
C ILE A 118 -6.88 -1.28 -7.69
N PRO A 119 -8.17 -0.94 -7.53
CA PRO A 119 -8.64 0.39 -7.16
C PRO A 119 -7.86 1.05 -6.02
N TRP A 120 -7.50 2.32 -6.20
CA TRP A 120 -6.80 3.10 -5.16
C TRP A 120 -7.58 3.12 -3.85
N SER A 121 -8.91 3.19 -3.89
CA SER A 121 -9.76 3.15 -2.69
C SER A 121 -9.61 1.84 -1.89
N PHE A 122 -9.06 0.78 -2.50
CA PHE A 122 -8.72 -0.45 -1.79
C PHE A 122 -7.27 -0.46 -1.32
N VAL A 123 -6.33 -0.04 -2.16
CA VAL A 123 -4.89 -0.10 -1.86
C VAL A 123 -4.44 1.03 -0.93
N MET A 124 -5.16 2.17 -0.96
CA MET A 124 -4.90 3.42 -0.26
C MET A 124 -3.46 3.91 -0.34
N ASN A 125 -2.79 3.60 -1.46
CA ASN A 125 -1.42 4.00 -1.73
C ASN A 125 -1.16 3.98 -3.24
N ASP A 126 -0.38 4.93 -3.73
CA ASP A 126 0.05 5.03 -5.14
C ASP A 126 1.29 4.15 -5.38
N GLU A 127 1.18 2.86 -5.10
CA GLU A 127 2.26 1.88 -5.29
C GLU A 127 2.55 1.65 -6.79
N LEU A 128 3.81 1.82 -7.21
CA LEU A 128 4.25 1.75 -8.61
C LEU A 128 3.89 0.43 -9.29
N TRP A 129 3.95 -0.68 -8.54
CA TRP A 129 3.60 -2.01 -9.04
C TRP A 129 2.13 -2.15 -9.43
N ASN A 130 1.26 -1.22 -9.02
CA ASN A 130 -0.16 -1.18 -9.31
C ASN A 130 -0.54 -0.10 -10.34
N LEU A 131 0.41 0.72 -10.79
CA LEU A 131 0.15 1.93 -11.58
C LEU A 131 0.59 1.77 -13.04
N MET A 132 -0.24 2.19 -13.98
CA MET A 132 0.13 2.24 -15.40
C MET A 132 -0.60 3.37 -16.15
N PRO A 133 -0.09 3.78 -17.33
CA PRO A 133 -0.81 4.59 -18.28
C PRO A 133 -2.09 3.89 -18.76
N MET A 134 -3.16 4.67 -18.89
CA MET A 134 -4.46 4.24 -19.39
C MET A 134 -5.14 5.42 -20.10
N ASP A 135 -5.95 5.13 -21.10
CA ASP A 135 -6.80 6.13 -21.74
C ASP A 135 -7.73 6.80 -20.72
N SER A 136 -7.81 8.13 -20.72
CA SER A 136 -8.56 8.90 -19.72
C SER A 136 -10.06 8.63 -19.74
N SER A 137 -10.64 8.33 -20.91
CA SER A 137 -12.06 7.99 -21.01
C SER A 137 -12.33 6.62 -20.37
N LEU A 138 -11.46 5.64 -20.64
CA LEU A 138 -11.56 4.33 -20.02
C LEU A 138 -11.29 4.38 -18.53
N ASN A 139 -10.32 5.18 -18.09
CA ASN A 139 -10.01 5.40 -16.67
C ASN A 139 -11.27 5.88 -15.92
N SER A 140 -11.95 6.87 -16.50
CA SER A 140 -13.21 7.40 -15.97
C SER A 140 -14.33 6.36 -15.94
N GLU A 141 -14.46 5.54 -16.99
CA GLU A 141 -15.46 4.45 -17.06
C GLU A 141 -15.17 3.31 -16.07
N LYS A 142 -13.90 2.95 -15.90
CA LYS A 142 -13.46 1.91 -14.97
C LYS A 142 -13.68 2.35 -13.53
N SER A 143 -13.36 3.61 -13.20
CA SER A 143 -13.52 4.16 -11.85
C SER A 143 -12.90 3.21 -10.79
N ASN A 144 -13.63 2.90 -9.73
CA ASN A 144 -13.22 1.99 -8.66
C ASN A 144 -13.55 0.51 -8.95
N LYS A 145 -13.80 0.11 -10.20
CA LYS A 145 -14.11 -1.30 -10.53
C LYS A 145 -12.83 -2.12 -10.73
N LEU A 146 -12.92 -3.40 -10.40
CA LEU A 146 -11.85 -4.39 -10.62
C LEU A 146 -11.90 -4.90 -12.06
N PRO A 147 -10.80 -4.84 -12.83
CA PRO A 147 -10.77 -5.49 -14.14
C PRO A 147 -10.78 -7.01 -14.01
N CYS A 148 -11.37 -7.74 -14.97
CA CYS A 148 -11.19 -9.19 -15.04
C CYS A 148 -9.71 -9.56 -14.99
N TRP A 149 -9.33 -10.53 -14.15
CA TRP A 149 -7.92 -10.91 -14.03
C TRP A 149 -7.33 -11.32 -15.38
N GLU A 150 -7.97 -12.28 -16.06
CA GLU A 150 -7.68 -12.59 -17.44
C GLU A 150 -8.69 -11.90 -18.38
N PRO A 151 -8.23 -11.30 -19.49
CA PRO A 151 -6.85 -11.29 -20.01
C PRO A 151 -6.00 -10.09 -19.56
N PHE A 152 -6.52 -9.23 -18.67
CA PHE A 152 -5.95 -7.90 -18.44
C PHE A 152 -4.66 -7.92 -17.63
N PHE A 153 -4.51 -8.84 -16.68
CA PHE A 153 -3.30 -8.98 -15.88
C PHE A 153 -2.07 -9.26 -16.75
N GLY A 154 -2.17 -10.17 -17.72
CA GLY A 154 -1.05 -10.48 -18.61
C GLY A 154 -0.55 -9.27 -19.41
N ARG A 155 -1.47 -8.39 -19.84
CA ARG A 155 -1.14 -7.14 -20.53
C ARG A 155 -0.53 -6.11 -19.57
N PHE A 156 -1.12 -5.96 -18.38
CA PHE A 156 -0.61 -5.11 -17.31
C PHE A 156 0.83 -5.50 -16.94
N ALA A 157 1.07 -6.79 -16.68
CA ALA A 157 2.39 -7.33 -16.38
C ALA A 157 3.39 -7.11 -17.54
N GLY A 158 2.91 -7.15 -18.78
CA GLY A 158 3.69 -6.80 -19.97
C GLY A 158 4.21 -5.37 -19.95
N ASN A 159 3.34 -4.39 -19.68
CA ASN A 159 3.73 -2.98 -19.56
C ASN A 159 4.70 -2.76 -18.38
N GLN A 160 4.41 -3.36 -17.22
CA GLN A 160 5.29 -3.30 -16.05
C GLN A 160 6.68 -3.89 -16.33
N TYR A 161 6.75 -5.01 -17.06
CA TYR A 161 8.03 -5.62 -17.44
C TYR A 161 8.80 -4.77 -18.47
N ALA A 162 8.11 -4.09 -19.38
CA ALA A 162 8.73 -3.14 -20.30
C ALA A 162 9.39 -1.98 -19.54
N MET A 163 8.67 -1.37 -18.57
CA MET A 163 9.23 -0.38 -17.65
C MET A 163 10.44 -0.95 -16.90
N TYR A 164 10.32 -2.12 -16.29
CA TYR A 164 11.41 -2.81 -15.59
C TYR A 164 12.66 -3.02 -16.48
N GLY A 165 12.47 -3.35 -17.75
CA GLY A 165 13.58 -3.47 -18.70
C GLY A 165 14.29 -2.14 -18.94
N LEU A 166 13.54 -1.04 -19.04
CA LEU A 166 14.09 0.29 -19.32
C LEU A 166 14.81 0.90 -18.11
N ILE A 167 14.29 0.73 -16.89
CA ILE A 167 14.94 1.23 -15.65
C ILE A 167 16.34 0.62 -15.43
N HIS A 168 16.63 -0.53 -16.03
CA HIS A 168 17.94 -1.20 -15.93
C HIS A 168 18.84 -1.02 -17.14
N LYS A 169 18.31 -0.47 -18.24
CA LYS A 169 19.05 -0.23 -19.49
C LYS A 169 19.43 1.23 -19.69
N MET A 170 18.69 2.16 -19.09
CA MET A 170 18.83 3.59 -19.37
C MET A 170 18.91 4.40 -18.08
N ASP A 171 20.05 5.06 -17.86
CA ASP A 171 20.32 5.84 -16.64
C ASP A 171 19.30 6.97 -16.41
N GLY A 172 18.83 7.61 -17.48
CA GLY A 172 17.80 8.66 -17.39
C GLY A 172 16.48 8.13 -16.82
N ILE A 173 16.06 6.94 -17.26
CA ILE A 173 14.85 6.27 -16.74
C ILE A 173 15.10 5.75 -15.33
N HIS A 174 16.31 5.24 -15.04
CA HIS A 174 16.68 4.80 -13.70
C HIS A 174 16.52 5.91 -12.65
N LYS A 175 17.01 7.12 -12.95
CA LYS A 175 16.86 8.28 -12.05
C LYS A 175 15.41 8.65 -11.77
N LEU A 176 14.53 8.54 -12.77
CA LEU A 176 13.09 8.80 -12.59
C LEU A 176 12.43 7.71 -11.73
N TYR A 177 12.87 6.46 -11.87
CA TYR A 177 12.45 5.36 -11.02
C TYR A 177 12.91 5.56 -9.57
N GLU A 178 14.16 5.97 -9.32
CA GLU A 178 14.64 6.28 -7.96
C GLU A 178 13.84 7.40 -7.29
N ALA A 179 13.40 8.40 -8.07
CA ALA A 179 12.54 9.47 -7.56
C ALA A 179 11.18 8.96 -7.03
N CYS A 180 10.75 7.75 -7.44
CA CYS A 180 9.53 7.11 -6.95
C CYS A 180 9.72 6.41 -5.58
N TYR A 181 10.96 6.27 -5.05
CA TYR A 181 11.23 5.54 -3.80
C TYR A 181 10.49 6.09 -2.60
N ARG A 182 10.43 7.41 -2.49
CA ARG A 182 9.85 8.07 -1.32
C ARG A 182 8.34 7.84 -1.21
N ASP A 183 7.64 7.88 -2.35
CA ASP A 183 6.20 8.08 -2.38
C ASP A 183 5.42 6.95 -3.09
N ASN A 184 6.10 6.04 -3.81
CA ASN A 184 5.44 5.05 -4.66
C ASN A 184 6.04 3.63 -4.58
N LEU A 185 7.06 3.39 -3.74
CA LEU A 185 7.71 2.09 -3.62
C LEU A 185 7.85 1.68 -2.15
N HIS A 186 6.70 1.55 -1.48
CA HIS A 186 6.63 1.23 -0.06
C HIS A 186 6.68 -0.29 0.18
N SER A 187 6.18 -1.07 -0.77
CA SER A 187 6.19 -2.52 -0.73
C SER A 187 7.62 -3.07 -0.76
N ILE A 188 8.06 -3.68 0.35
CA ILE A 188 9.41 -4.26 0.49
C ILE A 188 9.69 -5.30 -0.60
N TRP A 189 8.72 -6.14 -0.93
CA TRP A 189 8.84 -7.16 -1.98
C TRP A 189 9.04 -6.54 -3.37
N ALA A 190 8.46 -5.36 -3.64
CA ALA A 190 8.62 -4.70 -4.92
C ALA A 190 10.08 -4.28 -5.15
N ASN A 191 10.74 -3.74 -4.11
CA ASN A 191 12.14 -3.33 -4.18
C ASN A 191 13.12 -4.52 -4.13
N ARG A 192 12.83 -5.56 -3.33
CA ARG A 192 13.75 -6.69 -3.13
C ARG A 192 13.62 -7.80 -4.16
N GLU A 193 12.42 -8.01 -4.69
CA GLU A 193 12.10 -9.12 -5.58
C GLU A 193 11.71 -8.61 -6.97
N LEU A 194 10.70 -7.73 -7.10
CA LEU A 194 10.13 -7.37 -8.42
C LEU A 194 11.07 -6.55 -9.30
N TYR A 195 11.57 -5.41 -8.80
CA TYR A 195 12.42 -4.47 -9.55
C TYR A 195 13.93 -4.74 -9.35
N ARG A 196 14.27 -5.91 -8.80
CA ARG A 196 15.66 -6.34 -8.69
C ARG A 196 16.19 -6.70 -10.09
N LYS A 197 17.36 -6.16 -10.44
CA LYS A 197 18.05 -6.48 -11.69
C LYS A 197 18.31 -8.00 -11.80
N GLY A 198 17.92 -8.57 -12.95
CA GLY A 198 18.20 -9.96 -13.30
C GLY A 198 16.97 -10.86 -13.46
N ASN A 199 15.77 -10.38 -13.12
CA ASN A 199 14.53 -11.11 -13.37
C ASN A 199 14.28 -11.33 -14.86
N SER A 200 13.95 -12.58 -15.23
CA SER A 200 13.39 -12.90 -16.53
C SER A 200 11.93 -12.44 -16.61
N LYS A 201 11.35 -12.40 -17.82
CA LYS A 201 9.93 -12.07 -18.00
C LYS A 201 9.01 -12.98 -17.20
N GLY A 202 9.24 -14.29 -17.26
CA GLY A 202 8.42 -15.27 -16.52
C GLY A 202 8.53 -15.09 -15.01
N GLU A 203 9.74 -14.84 -14.50
CA GLU A 203 9.95 -14.63 -13.07
C GLU A 203 9.32 -13.32 -12.59
N PHE A 204 9.47 -12.24 -13.36
CA PHE A 204 8.84 -10.96 -13.06
C PHE A 204 7.30 -11.08 -12.98
N PHE A 205 6.70 -11.76 -13.97
CA PHE A 205 5.25 -11.99 -14.00
C PHE A 205 4.80 -12.81 -12.79
N ARG A 206 5.54 -13.87 -12.44
CA ARG A 206 5.26 -14.72 -11.29
C ARG A 206 5.33 -13.95 -9.97
N ILE A 207 6.35 -13.12 -9.77
CA ILE A 207 6.49 -12.29 -8.56
C ILE A 207 5.34 -11.28 -8.50
N LEU A 208 5.02 -10.62 -9.60
CA LEU A 208 3.94 -9.64 -9.67
C LEU A 208 2.59 -10.29 -9.35
N GLU A 209 2.27 -11.42 -9.98
CA GLU A 209 1.02 -12.17 -9.76
C GLU A 209 0.91 -12.65 -8.32
N LYS A 210 1.96 -13.29 -7.80
CA LYS A 210 2.00 -13.84 -6.43
C LYS A 210 1.66 -12.77 -5.38
N ASN A 211 2.06 -11.52 -5.60
CA ASN A 211 1.84 -10.44 -4.65
C ASN A 211 0.56 -9.63 -4.94
N MET A 212 0.18 -9.44 -6.21
CA MET A 212 -1.03 -8.69 -6.56
C MET A 212 -2.32 -9.50 -6.40
N ARG A 213 -2.29 -10.80 -6.71
CA ARG A 213 -3.51 -11.63 -6.75
C ARG A 213 -4.23 -11.71 -5.39
N PRO A 214 -3.56 -11.91 -4.25
CA PRO A 214 -4.23 -11.91 -2.95
C PRO A 214 -4.90 -10.57 -2.62
N VAL A 215 -4.26 -9.44 -2.97
CA VAL A 215 -4.81 -8.09 -2.78
C VAL A 215 -6.06 -7.89 -3.63
N TYR A 216 -6.00 -8.31 -4.90
CA TYR A 216 -7.13 -8.27 -5.84
C TYR A 216 -8.30 -9.13 -5.34
N ASP A 217 -8.04 -10.38 -4.93
CA ASP A 217 -9.08 -11.31 -4.46
C ASP A 217 -9.69 -10.84 -3.13
N SER A 218 -8.93 -10.13 -2.30
CA SER A 218 -9.43 -9.46 -1.09
C SER A 218 -10.37 -8.30 -1.43
N ALA A 219 -9.99 -7.42 -2.39
CA ALA A 219 -10.86 -6.34 -2.87
C ALA A 219 -12.19 -6.89 -3.39
N ARG A 220 -12.13 -7.95 -4.21
CA ARG A 220 -13.31 -8.62 -4.75
C ARG A 220 -14.22 -9.19 -3.66
N ARG A 221 -13.65 -9.84 -2.64
CA ARG A 221 -14.42 -10.37 -1.48
C ARG A 221 -15.07 -9.26 -0.65
N GLN A 222 -14.50 -8.06 -0.66
CA GLN A 222 -15.08 -6.89 0.01
C GLN A 222 -16.15 -6.16 -0.84
N GLY A 223 -16.56 -6.74 -1.96
CA GLY A 223 -17.71 -6.26 -2.74
C GLY A 223 -17.37 -5.23 -3.83
N TYR A 224 -16.09 -5.06 -4.18
CA TYR A 224 -15.72 -4.25 -5.33
C TYR A 224 -16.31 -4.82 -6.62
N GLU A 225 -17.03 -4.00 -7.37
CA GLU A 225 -17.67 -4.39 -8.63
C GLU A 225 -16.64 -4.76 -9.70
N MET A 226 -17.03 -5.69 -10.58
CA MET A 226 -16.23 -6.08 -11.73
C MET A 226 -16.45 -5.12 -12.90
N TRP A 227 -15.36 -4.72 -13.55
CA TRP A 227 -15.38 -3.98 -14.80
C TRP A 227 -15.56 -4.95 -15.95
N ILE A 228 -16.75 -4.91 -16.56
CA ILE A 228 -17.14 -5.78 -17.68
C ILE A 228 -17.32 -4.91 -18.91
N ARG A 229 -16.51 -5.12 -19.95
CA ARG A 229 -16.74 -4.51 -21.26
C ARG A 229 -17.75 -5.34 -22.07
N LYS A 230 -18.83 -4.71 -22.52
CA LYS A 230 -19.90 -5.34 -23.32
C LYS A 230 -19.38 -6.09 -24.57
N ASN A 231 -18.25 -5.67 -25.15
CA ASN A 231 -17.68 -6.28 -26.36
C ASN A 231 -16.72 -7.46 -26.10
N GLN A 232 -16.62 -7.96 -24.86
CA GLN A 232 -15.72 -9.08 -24.52
C GLN A 232 -16.44 -10.28 -23.89
N MET A 233 -17.75 -10.19 -23.67
CA MET A 233 -18.60 -11.38 -23.58
C MET A 233 -18.93 -11.81 -25.01
N GLY A 234 -18.09 -12.65 -25.61
CA GLY A 234 -18.59 -13.50 -26.69
C GLY A 234 -19.77 -14.30 -26.13
N ASP A 235 -20.85 -14.40 -26.90
CA ASP A 235 -22.08 -15.14 -26.60
C ASP A 235 -21.85 -16.28 -25.61
N ARG A 236 -22.27 -16.06 -24.36
CA ARG A 236 -22.59 -17.15 -23.44
C ARG A 236 -24.04 -16.94 -23.00
N THR A 237 -24.91 -16.99 -23.98
CA THR A 237 -26.31 -17.36 -23.82
C THR A 237 -26.51 -18.69 -24.53
N GLU A 238 -26.38 -19.77 -23.78
CA GLU A 238 -27.19 -21.00 -23.90
C GLU A 238 -27.43 -21.54 -22.49
#